data_AF-A0A8T2VEJ8-F1
#
_entry.id   AF-A0A8T2VEJ8-F1
#
_cell.length_a   1.000
_cell.length_b   1.000
_cell.length_c   1.000
_cell.angle_alpha   90.00
_cell.angle_beta   90.00
_cell.angle_gamma   90.00
#
_symmetry.space_group_name_H-M   'P 1'
#
loop_
_entity.id
_entity.type
_entity.pdbx_description
1 polymer ?
#
loop_
_entity_poly.entity_id
_entity_poly.type
_entity_poly.pdbx_seq_one_letter_code
_entity_poly.pdbx_strand_id
1 'polypeptide(L)'
;MQIHTGFGDKDLDLTLANPLHLRAVLEDSRFSKSRVVLLHASYPFSKEASYLSSVYSQVYLDFGLAVPKLSVKGMHSAVSELLDLAPLKKVMFSTDGYAFPETYFLGIKWTREILLNVLGEACANGDLSLDEALEAATDILGRNAIDLYRLNNISESENHQTSGLVDFGVPNNCEANVKHIRLLWSDTAGHRRCKVVPKERYDHVIKEHGTGVTMCCMGVGSHDHPAKDCGLSPVGEVRLVPDTASARVIPWSRGEELVLVDMHLKSGCAWEFCPRLTLKHLIEVFYAEYGLEMKAGFESEFYILKYDPENKLKWIGLDTTPFCSSTSFDAASSILFEISEALNAMGIRVEQLHAEAGGGQFEIAVQYGPCLKAADDVLILRETVKAVVQRQGLLATFLPKLFPNDVGSGSHVHVSIWEGEKNVFMGDTDASSQYGMSQIGQEFMAGVLHHLPSILALTAPLPNSYERIKPQTWSGAYYCWGRENREAPLRTSCPPGTYHDSVSNFEFKSIDGCANPHLSLAAILAAGMDGLRRHLQLPVPIDVDPSSLTDGSVQLLPTSLDQSVKALEQNEVLKEYLGLPLVKCIIGVRQSEIEYYKENKNTFASLAGSY
;
A
#
# COMPACT_ATOMS: atom_id res chain seq x y z
N MET A 1 3.14 5.26 51.86
CA MET A 1 2.95 3.80 51.96
C MET A 1 2.85 3.27 50.54
N GLN A 2 3.60 2.24 50.20
CA GLN A 2 3.42 1.53 48.93
C GLN A 2 2.83 0.17 49.26
N ILE A 3 1.85 -0.28 48.48
CA ILE A 3 1.13 -1.54 48.70
C ILE A 3 1.14 -2.31 47.39
N HIS A 4 1.61 -3.55 47.44
CA HIS A 4 1.43 -4.50 46.33
C HIS A 4 -0.04 -4.91 46.29
N THR A 5 -0.69 -4.56 45.18
CA THR A 5 -2.04 -5.00 44.83
C THR A 5 -1.97 -5.66 43.46
N GLY A 6 -2.83 -6.65 43.19
CA GLY A 6 -2.70 -7.47 41.98
C GLY A 6 -1.47 -8.37 41.97
N PHE A 7 -0.91 -8.65 40.79
CA PHE A 7 0.18 -9.60 40.59
C PHE A 7 1.53 -9.05 41.07
N GLY A 8 2.40 -9.93 41.59
CA GLY A 8 3.67 -9.54 42.19
C GLY A 8 4.46 -10.73 42.69
N ASP A 9 4.93 -10.64 43.94
CA ASP A 9 5.77 -11.63 44.60
C ASP A 9 5.09 -12.98 44.84
N LYS A 10 5.91 -14.00 45.08
CA LYS A 10 5.50 -15.41 45.21
C LYS A 10 4.55 -15.71 46.37
N ASP A 11 4.49 -14.83 47.37
CA ASP A 11 3.68 -14.95 48.58
C ASP A 11 2.33 -14.24 48.47
N LEU A 12 2.03 -13.63 47.32
CA LEU A 12 0.78 -12.93 47.07
C LEU A 12 -0.34 -13.89 46.63
N ASP A 13 -1.48 -13.83 47.32
CA ASP A 13 -2.72 -14.49 46.92
C ASP A 13 -3.58 -13.53 46.07
N LEU A 14 -3.65 -13.81 44.77
CA LEU A 14 -4.35 -12.93 43.82
C LEU A 14 -5.85 -12.75 44.17
N THR A 15 -6.46 -13.73 44.84
CA THR A 15 -7.87 -13.65 45.24
C THR A 15 -8.12 -12.61 46.34
N LEU A 16 -7.08 -12.25 47.09
CA LEU A 16 -7.12 -11.28 48.19
C LEU A 16 -6.45 -9.95 47.82
N ALA A 17 -5.90 -9.84 46.60
CA ALA A 17 -5.07 -8.72 46.17
C ALA A 17 -5.83 -7.63 45.40
N ASN A 18 -7.17 -7.72 45.31
CA ASN A 18 -7.97 -6.65 44.70
C ASN A 18 -7.86 -5.37 45.56
N PRO A 19 -7.49 -4.22 44.96
CA PRO A 19 -7.24 -2.99 45.71
C PRO A 19 -8.50 -2.45 46.42
N LEU A 20 -9.72 -2.84 46.00
CA LEU A 20 -10.96 -2.44 46.67
C LEU A 20 -11.06 -2.91 48.12
N HIS A 21 -10.33 -3.96 48.51
CA HIS A 21 -10.26 -4.40 49.90
C HIS A 21 -9.61 -3.36 50.82
N LEU A 22 -8.89 -2.38 50.27
CA LEU A 22 -8.30 -1.27 51.04
C LEU A 22 -9.33 -0.22 51.47
N ARG A 23 -10.58 -0.28 51.02
CA ARG A 23 -11.59 0.76 51.30
C ARG A 23 -11.73 1.07 52.79
N ALA A 24 -11.80 0.05 53.64
CA ALA A 24 -11.89 0.24 55.10
C ALA A 24 -10.67 0.96 55.68
N VAL A 25 -9.48 0.76 55.09
CA VAL A 25 -8.24 1.45 55.49
C VAL A 25 -8.23 2.89 54.97
N LEU A 26 -8.69 3.12 53.73
CA LEU A 26 -8.73 4.44 53.11
C LEU A 26 -9.77 5.37 53.77
N GLU A 27 -10.86 4.81 54.28
CA GLU A 27 -11.94 5.54 54.97
C GLU A 27 -11.67 5.71 56.48
N ASP A 28 -10.67 5.03 57.04
CA ASP A 28 -10.28 5.20 58.43
C ASP A 28 -9.55 6.53 58.63
N SER A 29 -10.08 7.38 59.51
CA SER A 29 -9.53 8.70 59.84
C SER A 29 -8.05 8.68 60.21
N ARG A 30 -7.53 7.57 60.78
CA ARG A 30 -6.12 7.38 61.14
C ARG A 30 -5.18 7.41 59.93
N PHE A 31 -5.67 7.01 58.75
CA PHE A 31 -4.88 6.91 57.51
C PHE A 31 -5.29 7.94 56.46
N SER A 32 -6.28 8.79 56.73
CA SER A 32 -6.78 9.83 55.81
C SER A 32 -5.70 10.78 55.25
N LYS A 33 -4.59 10.98 55.98
CA LYS A 33 -3.46 11.83 55.55
C LYS A 33 -2.29 11.05 54.95
N SER A 34 -2.37 9.71 54.91
CA SER A 34 -1.30 8.85 54.41
C SER A 34 -1.34 8.78 52.89
N ARG A 35 -0.26 9.17 52.21
CA ARG A 35 -0.08 8.93 50.77
C ARG A 35 0.09 7.43 50.53
N VAL A 36 -0.84 6.81 49.81
CA VAL A 36 -0.85 5.37 49.48
C VAL A 36 -0.58 5.22 47.99
N VAL A 37 0.42 4.42 47.61
CA VAL A 37 0.73 4.08 46.22
C VAL A 37 0.37 2.62 46.00
N LEU A 38 -0.51 2.37 45.03
CA LEU A 38 -0.83 1.04 44.57
C LEU A 38 0.15 0.67 43.46
N LEU A 39 0.94 -0.37 43.69
CA LEU A 39 2.00 -0.78 42.77
C LEU A 39 1.47 -1.70 41.66
N HIS A 40 2.27 -1.83 40.61
CA HIS A 40 2.09 -2.83 39.55
C HIS A 40 0.81 -2.76 38.75
N ALA A 41 0.32 -1.53 38.56
CA ALA A 41 -0.96 -1.24 37.95
C ALA A 41 -2.13 -1.93 38.65
N SER A 42 -1.91 -2.50 39.83
CA SER A 42 -2.81 -3.48 40.44
C SER A 42 -3.23 -4.62 39.51
N TYR A 43 -2.48 -4.94 38.45
CA TYR A 43 -2.96 -5.87 37.41
C TYR A 43 -3.30 -7.25 38.01
N PRO A 44 -4.45 -7.86 37.67
CA PRO A 44 -5.39 -7.50 36.60
C PRO A 44 -6.49 -6.50 37.01
N PHE A 45 -6.40 -5.87 38.18
CA PHE A 45 -7.39 -4.95 38.76
C PHE A 45 -7.09 -3.47 38.49
N SER A 46 -6.60 -3.15 37.29
CA SER A 46 -6.17 -1.80 36.92
C SER A 46 -7.31 -0.78 36.99
N LYS A 47 -8.51 -1.21 36.59
CA LYS A 47 -9.74 -0.39 36.63
C LYS A 47 -10.14 -0.03 38.06
N GLU A 48 -10.08 -0.99 38.97
CA GLU A 48 -10.38 -0.76 40.38
C GLU A 48 -9.38 0.19 41.03
N ALA A 49 -8.10 0.05 40.69
CA ALA A 49 -7.07 0.96 41.16
C ALA A 49 -7.27 2.38 40.61
N SER A 50 -7.57 2.50 39.31
CA SER A 50 -7.93 3.75 38.65
C SER A 50 -9.09 4.44 39.37
N TYR A 51 -10.18 3.70 39.64
CA TYR A 51 -11.33 4.18 40.41
C TYR A 51 -10.95 4.66 41.82
N LEU A 52 -10.15 3.91 42.58
CA LEU A 52 -9.75 4.34 43.92
C LEU A 52 -8.93 5.64 43.89
N SER A 53 -8.06 5.81 42.90
CA SER A 53 -7.26 7.04 42.74
C SER A 53 -8.11 8.27 42.39
N SER A 54 -9.22 8.07 41.68
CA SER A 54 -10.14 9.15 41.31
C SER A 54 -11.00 9.58 42.49
N VAL A 55 -11.41 8.64 43.35
CA VAL A 55 -12.27 8.89 44.51
C VAL A 55 -11.49 9.36 45.75
N TYR A 56 -10.32 8.76 46.02
CA TYR A 56 -9.56 9.05 47.24
C TYR A 56 -8.35 9.95 46.94
N SER A 57 -8.33 11.13 47.58
CA SER A 57 -7.25 12.12 47.39
C SER A 57 -5.87 11.58 47.76
N GLN A 58 -5.81 10.62 48.68
CA GLN A 58 -4.56 10.06 49.20
C GLN A 58 -4.02 8.86 48.41
N VAL A 59 -4.72 8.37 47.37
CA VAL A 59 -4.32 7.20 46.57
C VAL A 59 -3.61 7.64 45.29
N TYR A 60 -2.49 7.01 45.01
CA TYR A 60 -1.61 7.18 43.85
C TYR A 60 -1.34 5.82 43.20
N LEU A 61 -0.93 5.83 41.95
CA LEU A 61 -0.77 4.63 41.13
C LEU A 61 0.64 4.56 40.58
N ASP A 62 1.19 3.34 40.54
CA ASP A 62 2.44 3.03 39.85
C ASP A 62 2.22 1.78 38.99
N PHE A 63 2.66 1.81 37.74
CA PHE A 63 2.49 0.69 36.80
C PHE A 63 3.78 -0.08 36.48
N GLY A 64 4.84 0.14 37.27
CA GLY A 64 6.07 -0.65 37.20
C GLY A 64 5.82 -2.13 37.44
N LEU A 65 6.66 -3.02 36.94
CA LEU A 65 6.43 -4.49 36.88
C LEU A 65 5.44 -4.91 35.78
N ALA A 66 4.23 -4.32 35.74
CA ALA A 66 3.26 -4.57 34.66
C ALA A 66 3.89 -4.27 33.30
N VAL A 67 4.62 -3.16 33.24
CA VAL A 67 5.61 -2.88 32.20
C VAL A 67 7.01 -3.14 32.80
N PRO A 68 7.82 -4.07 32.25
CA PRO A 68 7.70 -4.73 30.95
C PRO A 68 7.22 -6.20 30.99
N LYS A 69 6.64 -6.71 32.09
CA LYS A 69 6.39 -8.17 32.22
C LYS A 69 5.16 -8.70 31.48
N LEU A 70 4.17 -7.86 31.18
CA LEU A 70 2.99 -8.27 30.41
C LEU A 70 3.32 -8.36 28.90
N SER A 71 2.46 -9.03 28.13
CA SER A 71 2.50 -8.94 26.67
C SER A 71 2.29 -7.48 26.21
N VAL A 72 2.70 -7.10 25.01
CA VAL A 72 2.49 -5.72 24.49
C VAL A 72 1.03 -5.29 24.61
N LYS A 73 0.09 -6.17 24.26
CA LYS A 73 -1.35 -5.94 24.45
C LYS A 73 -1.73 -5.78 25.93
N GLY A 74 -1.16 -6.60 26.82
CA GLY A 74 -1.41 -6.51 28.25
C GLY A 74 -0.85 -5.23 28.88
N MET A 75 0.35 -4.81 28.48
CA MET A 75 0.95 -3.53 28.90
C MET A 75 0.09 -2.35 28.46
N HIS A 76 -0.35 -2.34 27.20
CA HIS A 76 -1.24 -1.33 26.68
C HIS A 76 -2.58 -1.28 27.44
N SER A 77 -3.23 -2.44 27.60
CA SER A 77 -4.50 -2.55 28.31
C SER A 77 -4.39 -2.08 29.76
N ALA A 78 -3.36 -2.48 30.49
CA ALA A 78 -3.20 -2.10 31.89
C ALA A 78 -2.96 -0.59 32.06
N VAL A 79 -2.14 0.01 31.20
CA VAL A 79 -1.88 1.47 31.25
C VAL A 79 -3.10 2.26 30.80
N SER A 80 -3.80 1.85 29.74
CA SER A 80 -5.06 2.47 29.31
C SER A 80 -6.09 2.44 30.43
N GLU A 81 -6.35 1.27 31.01
CA GLU A 81 -7.31 1.11 32.12
C GLU A 81 -6.96 1.93 33.37
N LEU A 82 -5.66 2.14 33.63
CA LEU A 82 -5.23 3.04 34.69
C LEU A 82 -5.59 4.48 34.36
N LEU A 83 -5.30 4.94 33.13
CA LEU A 83 -5.49 6.33 32.73
C LEU A 83 -6.97 6.69 32.46
N ASP A 84 -7.85 5.71 32.28
CA ASP A 84 -9.29 5.92 32.03
C ASP A 84 -9.98 6.80 33.10
N LEU A 85 -9.70 6.58 34.39
CA LEU A 85 -10.31 7.35 35.50
C LEU A 85 -9.30 8.08 36.38
N ALA A 86 -8.02 7.68 36.34
CA ALA A 86 -7.04 8.21 37.28
C ALA A 86 -6.66 9.65 36.92
N PRO A 87 -6.61 10.56 37.90
CA PRO A 87 -6.01 11.87 37.68
C PRO A 87 -4.55 11.70 37.25
N LEU A 88 -4.16 12.28 36.10
CA LEU A 88 -2.81 12.12 35.52
C LEU A 88 -1.69 12.49 36.50
N LYS A 89 -1.92 13.48 37.37
CA LYS A 89 -1.00 13.91 38.44
C LYS A 89 -0.82 12.89 39.58
N LYS A 90 -1.53 11.76 39.55
CA LYS A 90 -1.46 10.68 40.54
C LYS A 90 -0.90 9.37 39.98
N VAL A 91 -0.57 9.32 38.69
CA VAL A 91 -0.05 8.13 38.03
C VAL A 91 1.47 8.29 37.85
N MET A 92 2.21 7.26 38.21
CA MET A 92 3.67 7.27 38.18
C MET A 92 4.20 6.02 37.49
N PHE A 93 5.46 6.10 37.11
CA PHE A 93 6.22 4.98 36.60
C PHE A 93 7.42 4.67 37.49
N SER A 94 7.60 3.39 37.78
CA SER A 94 8.85 2.81 38.24
C SER A 94 9.26 1.68 37.30
N THR A 95 10.56 1.46 37.08
CA THR A 95 11.00 0.35 36.22
C THR A 95 10.71 -1.02 36.84
N ASP A 96 10.55 -1.06 38.17
CA ASP A 96 10.59 -2.27 39.00
C ASP A 96 11.77 -3.21 38.64
N GLY A 97 12.86 -2.62 38.13
CA GLY A 97 14.06 -3.33 37.73
C GLY A 97 14.80 -3.84 38.97
N TYR A 98 15.22 -5.11 38.92
CA TYR A 98 16.01 -5.75 39.95
C TYR A 98 16.99 -6.75 39.32
N ALA A 99 18.13 -6.95 40.00
CA ALA A 99 19.22 -7.87 39.67
C ALA A 99 20.02 -7.59 38.37
N PHE A 100 19.39 -7.15 37.28
CA PHE A 100 20.04 -7.03 35.97
C PHE A 100 19.81 -5.65 35.32
N PRO A 101 20.85 -4.96 34.80
CA PRO A 101 20.73 -3.68 34.10
C PRO A 101 19.68 -3.66 32.98
N GLU A 102 19.51 -4.79 32.29
CA GLU A 102 18.57 -4.98 31.19
C GLU A 102 17.11 -4.78 31.64
N THR A 103 16.78 -5.12 32.89
CA THR A 103 15.41 -4.92 33.41
C THR A 103 15.06 -3.45 33.54
N TYR A 104 16.01 -2.61 33.98
CA TYR A 104 15.85 -1.16 34.01
C TYR A 104 15.69 -0.58 32.60
N PHE A 105 16.55 -1.03 31.67
CA PHE A 105 16.49 -0.58 30.27
C PHE A 105 15.17 -0.95 29.60
N LEU A 106 14.73 -2.21 29.73
CA LEU A 106 13.48 -2.70 29.15
C LEU A 106 12.28 -1.99 29.75
N GLY A 107 12.25 -1.76 31.07
CA GLY A 107 11.20 -1.00 31.74
C GLY A 107 11.08 0.42 31.15
N ILE A 108 12.19 1.16 31.03
CA ILE A 108 12.17 2.52 30.46
C ILE A 108 11.73 2.51 29.00
N LYS A 109 12.31 1.61 28.19
CA LYS A 109 12.01 1.54 26.76
C LYS A 109 10.53 1.27 26.53
N TRP A 110 10.00 0.21 27.14
CA TRP A 110 8.60 -0.18 26.95
C TRP A 110 7.64 0.86 27.50
N THR A 111 7.92 1.47 28.65
CA THR A 111 7.05 2.53 29.17
C THR A 111 6.95 3.71 28.22
N ARG A 112 8.06 4.15 27.61
CA ARG A 112 8.02 5.25 26.63
C ARG A 112 7.20 4.89 25.39
N GLU A 113 7.34 3.66 24.89
CA GLU A 113 6.57 3.18 23.74
C GLU A 113 5.07 3.03 24.07
N ILE A 114 4.73 2.49 25.24
CA ILE A 114 3.35 2.30 25.67
C ILE A 114 2.68 3.63 26.00
N LEU A 115 3.35 4.55 26.69
CA LEU A 115 2.79 5.89 26.95
C LEU A 115 2.57 6.68 25.65
N LEU A 116 3.48 6.57 24.68
CA LEU A 116 3.29 7.20 23.37
C LEU A 116 2.01 6.69 22.70
N ASN A 117 1.78 5.38 22.71
CA ASN A 117 0.58 4.79 22.12
C ASN A 117 -0.68 5.20 22.87
N VAL A 118 -0.73 5.00 24.19
CA VAL A 118 -1.92 5.28 25.00
C VAL A 118 -2.29 6.77 24.98
N LEU A 119 -1.31 7.67 25.14
CA LEU A 119 -1.57 9.11 25.08
C LEU A 119 -1.81 9.60 23.65
N GLY A 120 -1.21 8.94 22.65
CA GLY A 120 -1.46 9.20 21.24
C GLY A 120 -2.89 8.84 20.82
N GLU A 121 -3.40 7.70 21.30
CA GLU A 121 -4.81 7.30 21.11
C GLU A 121 -5.74 8.30 21.80
N ALA A 122 -5.44 8.72 23.03
CA ALA A 122 -6.21 9.77 23.71
C ALA A 122 -6.23 11.09 22.93
N CYS A 123 -5.12 11.47 22.29
CA CYS A 123 -5.07 12.64 21.40
C CYS A 123 -5.93 12.44 20.14
N ALA A 124 -5.82 11.28 19.50
CA ALA A 124 -6.56 10.96 18.29
C ALA A 124 -8.08 10.92 18.53
N ASN A 125 -8.50 10.49 19.71
CA ASN A 125 -9.90 10.47 20.14
C ASN A 125 -10.42 11.85 20.58
N GLY A 126 -9.53 12.82 20.77
CA GLY A 126 -9.87 14.15 21.28
C GLY A 126 -10.07 14.23 22.80
N ASP A 127 -9.63 13.20 23.55
CA ASP A 127 -9.67 13.18 25.01
C ASP A 127 -8.62 14.13 25.62
N LEU A 128 -7.50 14.31 24.93
CA LEU A 128 -6.42 15.23 25.29
C LEU A 128 -5.95 16.02 24.06
N SER A 129 -5.54 17.27 24.27
CA SER A 129 -4.69 17.98 23.32
C SER A 129 -3.26 17.44 23.34
N LEU A 130 -2.48 17.73 22.29
CA LEU A 130 -1.06 17.36 22.23
C LEU A 130 -0.27 17.93 23.42
N ASP A 131 -0.54 19.17 23.81
CA ASP A 131 0.13 19.82 24.94
C ASP A 131 -0.21 19.12 26.26
N GLU A 132 -1.48 18.77 26.46
CA GLU A 132 -1.92 18.02 27.65
C GLU A 132 -1.29 16.62 27.71
N ALA A 133 -1.15 15.93 26.56
CA ALA A 133 -0.49 14.63 26.49
C ALA A 133 1.02 14.72 26.77
N LEU A 134 1.70 15.77 26.28
CA LEU A 134 3.12 16.01 26.58
C LEU A 134 3.32 16.35 28.06
N GLU A 135 2.42 17.13 28.65
CA GLU A 135 2.43 17.42 30.08
C GLU A 135 2.22 16.12 30.89
N ALA A 136 1.21 15.33 30.52
CA ALA A 136 0.90 14.04 31.14
C ALA A 136 2.10 13.09 31.13
N ALA A 137 2.75 12.93 29.97
CA ALA A 137 3.94 12.10 29.84
C ALA A 137 5.08 12.58 30.76
N THR A 138 5.29 13.90 30.83
CA THR A 138 6.33 14.50 31.69
C THR A 138 6.02 14.31 33.18
N ASP A 139 4.75 14.42 33.55
CA ASP A 139 4.29 14.22 34.92
C ASP A 139 4.47 12.77 35.36
N ILE A 140 3.98 11.82 34.55
CA ILE A 140 4.02 10.38 34.82
C ILE A 140 5.47 9.88 34.93
N LEU A 141 6.34 10.35 34.04
CA LEU A 141 7.74 9.91 33.98
C LEU A 141 8.65 10.56 35.02
N GLY A 142 8.19 11.60 35.73
CA GLY A 142 9.08 12.33 36.64
C GLY A 142 8.39 13.18 37.70
N ARG A 143 7.64 14.21 37.30
CA ARG A 143 7.19 15.26 38.24
C ARG A 143 6.31 14.69 39.36
N ASN A 144 5.43 13.75 39.06
CA ASN A 144 4.56 13.13 40.05
C ASN A 144 5.35 12.42 41.15
N ALA A 145 6.42 11.71 40.80
CA ALA A 145 7.29 11.05 41.78
C ALA A 145 8.08 12.07 42.62
N ILE A 146 8.59 13.14 41.98
CA ILE A 146 9.30 14.23 42.67
C ILE A 146 8.39 14.87 43.73
N ASP A 147 7.14 15.20 43.38
CA ASP A 147 6.16 15.83 44.26
C ASP A 147 5.66 14.89 45.37
N LEU A 148 5.43 13.62 45.03
CA LEU A 148 4.94 12.63 45.97
C LEU A 148 5.98 12.28 47.03
N TYR A 149 7.23 12.08 46.62
CA TYR A 149 8.32 11.66 47.51
C TYR A 149 9.16 12.83 48.07
N ARG A 150 8.87 14.07 47.64
CA ARG A 150 9.60 15.29 48.06
C ARG A 150 11.11 15.17 47.81
N LEU A 151 11.46 14.77 46.60
CA LEU A 151 12.84 14.59 46.18
C LEU A 151 13.49 15.96 45.96
N ASN A 152 14.18 16.49 46.97
CA ASN A 152 14.92 17.75 46.87
C ASN A 152 16.28 17.51 46.17
N ASN A 153 16.64 18.37 45.22
CA ASN A 153 17.92 18.40 44.48
C ASN A 153 18.08 17.38 43.33
N ILE A 154 17.27 17.48 42.28
CA ILE A 154 17.82 17.31 40.94
C ILE A 154 17.91 18.74 40.38
N SER A 155 19.12 19.28 40.38
CA SER A 155 19.42 20.65 39.99
C SER A 155 18.79 20.98 38.64
N GLU A 156 18.14 22.14 38.60
CA GLU A 156 17.99 22.97 37.41
C GLU A 156 19.39 23.26 36.81
N SER A 157 19.87 22.34 35.98
CA SER A 157 21.00 22.52 35.07
C SER A 157 20.65 21.68 33.83
N GLU A 158 20.20 22.20 32.70
CA GLU A 158 20.44 23.49 32.08
C GLU A 158 19.12 24.12 31.61
N ASN A 159 18.91 25.39 31.95
CA ASN A 159 18.06 26.29 31.20
C ASN A 159 18.70 26.49 29.81
N HIS A 160 18.37 25.63 28.84
CA HIS A 160 18.44 26.06 27.46
C HIS A 160 17.27 27.00 27.21
N GLN A 161 17.64 28.25 26.95
CA GLN A 161 16.78 29.37 26.61
C GLN A 161 15.66 28.94 25.65
N THR A 162 14.42 29.20 26.05
CA THR A 162 13.26 29.40 25.18
C THR A 162 13.40 30.73 24.42
N SER A 163 14.51 30.90 23.70
CA SER A 163 14.70 31.96 22.70
C SER A 163 14.96 31.30 21.36
N GLY A 164 13.86 30.97 20.71
CA GLY A 164 13.78 30.23 19.47
C GLY A 164 12.45 29.50 19.49
N LEU A 165 11.39 30.18 19.02
CA LEU A 165 10.22 29.49 18.49
C LEU A 165 10.74 28.61 17.34
N VAL A 166 11.17 27.39 17.67
CA VAL A 166 11.25 26.33 16.69
C VAL A 166 9.79 25.98 16.45
N ASP A 167 9.31 26.45 15.32
CA ASP A 167 8.11 25.98 14.66
C ASP A 167 7.97 24.48 14.93
N PHE A 168 7.00 24.07 15.76
CA PHE A 168 6.57 22.69 15.83
C PHE A 168 5.83 22.41 14.52
N GLY A 169 6.59 22.41 13.43
CA GLY A 169 6.24 21.64 12.26
C GLY A 169 5.97 20.23 12.76
N VAL A 170 4.75 19.77 12.52
CA VAL A 170 4.46 18.36 12.27
C VAL A 170 5.73 17.76 11.64
N PRO A 171 6.35 16.72 12.21
CA PRO A 171 7.64 16.25 11.73
C PRO A 171 7.50 15.70 10.31
N ASN A 172 7.63 16.58 9.33
CA ASN A 172 8.05 16.23 7.99
C ASN A 172 9.54 15.88 8.13
N ASN A 173 9.82 14.59 8.04
CA ASN A 173 11.09 13.93 8.29
C ASN A 173 11.56 13.92 9.75
N CYS A 174 11.17 12.86 10.47
CA CYS A 174 12.23 12.01 11.00
C CYS A 174 13.21 11.79 9.84
N GLU A 175 14.46 12.25 9.93
CA GLU A 175 15.51 11.46 9.28
C GLU A 175 15.40 10.09 9.94
N ALA A 176 14.60 9.22 9.33
CA ALA A 176 14.61 7.81 9.66
C ALA A 176 16.09 7.47 9.64
N ASN A 177 16.61 6.96 10.76
CA ASN A 177 17.97 6.44 10.77
C ASN A 177 17.96 5.21 9.86
N VAL A 178 18.05 5.46 8.54
CA VAL A 178 17.90 4.48 7.47
C VAL A 178 19.11 3.58 7.57
N LYS A 179 18.87 2.31 7.84
CA LYS A 179 19.91 1.28 7.97
C LYS A 179 20.00 0.42 6.73
N HIS A 180 18.90 0.29 6.00
CA HIS A 180 18.83 -0.53 4.81
C HIS A 180 18.09 0.15 3.67
N ILE A 181 18.54 -0.11 2.45
CA ILE A 181 17.93 0.34 1.20
C ILE A 181 17.37 -0.87 0.48
N ARG A 182 16.07 -0.86 0.20
CA ARG A 182 15.34 -1.86 -0.58
C ARG A 182 15.29 -1.42 -2.03
N LEU A 183 16.08 -2.08 -2.86
CA LEU A 183 16.07 -1.89 -4.30
C LEU A 183 14.92 -2.70 -4.91
N LEU A 184 13.93 -2.04 -5.50
CA LEU A 184 12.69 -2.66 -6.00
C LEU A 184 12.59 -2.57 -7.53
N TRP A 185 12.18 -3.65 -8.18
CA TRP A 185 11.83 -3.68 -9.60
C TRP A 185 10.66 -4.62 -9.86
N SER A 186 10.10 -4.57 -11.08
CA SER A 186 9.08 -5.52 -11.55
C SER A 186 9.63 -6.33 -12.72
N ASP A 187 9.48 -7.65 -12.67
CA ASP A 187 9.88 -8.53 -13.77
C ASP A 187 8.82 -8.60 -14.88
N THR A 188 9.09 -9.39 -15.94
CA THR A 188 8.14 -9.55 -17.06
C THR A 188 6.92 -10.37 -16.69
N ALA A 189 6.96 -11.19 -15.63
CA ALA A 189 5.80 -11.90 -15.08
C ALA A 189 4.91 -11.00 -14.20
N GLY A 190 5.31 -9.74 -13.99
CA GLY A 190 4.58 -8.78 -13.16
C GLY A 190 4.87 -8.93 -11.67
N HIS A 191 5.84 -9.75 -11.29
CA HIS A 191 6.25 -9.88 -9.90
C HIS A 191 7.13 -8.71 -9.48
N ARG A 192 6.83 -8.19 -8.28
CA ARG A 192 7.67 -7.27 -7.54
C ARG A 192 8.84 -8.04 -6.94
N ARG A 193 10.06 -7.61 -7.25
CA ARG A 193 11.30 -8.24 -6.82
C ARG A 193 12.11 -7.22 -6.07
N CYS A 194 12.84 -7.65 -5.05
CA CYS A 194 13.67 -6.76 -4.29
C CYS A 194 15.05 -7.34 -3.93
N LYS A 195 15.97 -6.43 -3.67
CA LYS A 195 17.26 -6.71 -3.04
C LYS A 195 17.53 -5.66 -1.98
N VAL A 196 17.75 -6.09 -0.75
CA VAL A 196 17.99 -5.19 0.38
C VAL A 196 19.49 -5.11 0.66
N VAL A 197 20.01 -3.91 0.84
CA VAL A 197 21.43 -3.66 1.09
C VAL A 197 21.62 -2.71 2.28
N PRO A 198 22.68 -2.87 3.11
CA PRO A 198 22.98 -1.89 4.16
C PRO A 198 23.23 -0.49 3.57
N LYS A 199 22.78 0.56 4.27
CA LYS A 199 22.94 1.96 3.83
C LYS A 199 24.39 2.33 3.56
N GLU A 200 25.32 1.89 4.41
CA GLU A 200 26.75 2.15 4.21
C GLU A 200 27.27 1.62 2.86
N ARG A 201 26.89 0.39 2.49
CA ARG A 201 27.25 -0.19 1.18
C ARG A 201 26.54 0.52 0.04
N TYR A 202 25.30 0.97 0.28
CA TYR A 202 24.56 1.75 -0.70
C TYR A 202 25.29 3.05 -1.03
N ASP A 203 25.59 3.85 -0.02
CA ASP A 203 26.23 5.15 -0.15
C ASP A 203 27.65 5.03 -0.73
N HIS A 204 28.40 3.97 -0.37
CA HIS A 204 29.79 3.80 -0.83
C HIS A 204 29.92 3.29 -2.27
N VAL A 205 29.01 2.44 -2.77
CA VAL A 205 29.19 1.77 -4.08
C VAL A 205 27.91 1.68 -4.90
N ILE A 206 26.81 1.23 -4.29
CA ILE A 206 25.64 0.79 -5.07
C ILE A 206 24.88 1.98 -5.64
N LYS A 207 24.85 3.11 -4.95
CA LYS A 207 24.23 4.34 -5.43
C LYS A 207 24.78 4.78 -6.79
N GLU A 208 26.08 4.61 -7.02
CA GLU A 208 26.75 5.02 -8.25
C GLU A 208 26.92 3.90 -9.28
N HIS A 209 27.17 2.66 -8.83
CA HIS A 209 27.54 1.55 -9.70
C HIS A 209 26.49 0.44 -9.81
N GLY A 210 25.43 0.52 -9.00
CA GLY A 210 24.41 -0.50 -8.89
C GLY A 210 24.88 -1.80 -8.24
N THR A 211 24.01 -2.81 -8.24
CA THR A 211 24.29 -4.15 -7.70
C THR A 211 23.90 -5.24 -8.70
N GLY A 212 24.64 -6.34 -8.73
CA GLY A 212 24.39 -7.43 -9.68
C GLY A 212 23.13 -8.24 -9.37
N VAL A 213 22.44 -8.67 -10.42
CA VAL A 213 21.44 -9.75 -10.40
C VAL A 213 21.60 -10.59 -11.67
N THR A 214 21.24 -11.88 -11.61
CA THR A 214 21.26 -12.75 -12.80
C THR A 214 20.34 -12.21 -13.89
N MET A 215 20.77 -12.23 -15.15
CA MET A 215 19.93 -11.80 -16.28
C MET A 215 18.64 -12.61 -16.38
N CYS A 216 18.66 -13.89 -16.00
CA CYS A 216 17.50 -14.76 -16.05
C CYS A 216 16.33 -14.28 -15.17
N CYS A 217 16.54 -13.35 -14.23
CA CYS A 217 15.49 -12.86 -13.34
C CYS A 217 14.34 -12.16 -14.07
N MET A 218 14.54 -11.72 -15.32
CA MET A 218 13.49 -11.15 -16.15
C MET A 218 12.77 -12.19 -17.00
N GLY A 219 13.27 -13.42 -17.09
CA GLY A 219 12.75 -14.50 -17.92
C GLY A 219 12.22 -15.68 -17.12
N VAL A 220 11.73 -15.45 -15.91
CA VAL A 220 11.10 -16.47 -15.06
C VAL A 220 9.59 -16.26 -15.01
N GLY A 221 8.84 -17.36 -14.97
CA GLY A 221 7.39 -17.33 -14.72
C GLY A 221 7.05 -17.17 -13.24
N SER A 222 5.77 -17.32 -12.93
CA SER A 222 5.17 -17.06 -11.63
C SER A 222 5.61 -18.01 -10.52
N HIS A 223 6.28 -19.09 -10.89
CA HIS A 223 6.82 -20.12 -10.00
C HIS A 223 8.36 -20.15 -10.06
N ASP A 224 9.01 -19.06 -10.48
CA ASP A 224 10.46 -18.91 -10.55
C ASP A 224 11.19 -19.95 -11.44
N HIS A 225 10.46 -20.57 -12.38
CA HIS A 225 11.05 -21.43 -13.39
C HIS A 225 11.44 -20.60 -14.63
N PRO A 226 12.68 -20.75 -15.16
CA PRO A 226 13.09 -20.10 -16.40
C PRO A 226 12.17 -20.49 -17.56
N ALA A 227 11.63 -19.49 -18.24
CA ALA A 227 10.79 -19.68 -19.41
C ALA A 227 11.62 -20.13 -20.61
N LYS A 228 11.10 -21.12 -21.36
CA LYS A 228 11.72 -21.55 -22.62
C LYS A 228 11.63 -20.42 -23.65
N ASP A 229 12.63 -20.35 -24.52
CA ASP A 229 12.68 -19.42 -25.65
C ASP A 229 12.55 -17.92 -25.32
N CYS A 230 12.67 -17.53 -24.05
CA CYS A 230 12.61 -16.14 -23.61
C CYS A 230 13.86 -15.32 -23.99
N GLY A 231 14.90 -15.95 -24.53
CA GLY A 231 16.15 -15.30 -24.94
C GLY A 231 17.09 -14.94 -23.79
N LEU A 232 16.74 -15.30 -22.54
CA LEU A 232 17.57 -15.11 -21.36
C LEU A 232 18.12 -16.44 -20.85
N SER A 233 19.29 -16.39 -20.21
CA SER A 233 19.97 -17.57 -19.68
C SER A 233 20.45 -17.30 -18.24
N PRO A 234 20.73 -18.35 -17.44
CA PRO A 234 21.31 -18.17 -16.11
C PRO A 234 22.74 -17.62 -16.14
N VAL A 235 23.37 -17.54 -17.32
CA VAL A 235 24.71 -16.98 -17.51
C VAL A 235 24.64 -15.48 -17.70
N GLY A 236 25.45 -14.75 -16.92
CA GLY A 236 25.57 -13.30 -17.00
C GLY A 236 24.88 -12.56 -15.86
N GLU A 237 25.32 -11.33 -15.63
CA GLU A 237 24.74 -10.42 -14.65
C GLU A 237 24.31 -9.11 -15.31
N VAL A 238 23.22 -8.56 -14.83
CA VAL A 238 22.80 -7.18 -15.07
C VAL A 238 22.96 -6.37 -13.78
N ARG A 239 23.16 -5.06 -13.88
CA ARG A 239 23.26 -4.13 -12.75
C ARG A 239 21.91 -3.47 -12.50
N LEU A 240 21.44 -3.56 -11.27
CA LEU A 240 20.33 -2.79 -10.72
C LEU A 240 20.88 -1.43 -10.27
N VAL A 241 20.62 -0.39 -11.04
CA VAL A 241 21.09 0.98 -10.82
C VAL A 241 19.97 1.77 -10.15
N PRO A 242 20.18 2.27 -8.91
CA PRO A 242 19.15 3.01 -8.17
C PRO A 242 18.80 4.35 -8.80
N ASP A 243 17.50 4.62 -8.96
CA ASP A 243 16.99 5.94 -9.30
C ASP A 243 16.71 6.73 -8.01
N THR A 244 17.66 7.56 -7.61
CA THR A 244 17.60 8.27 -6.32
C THR A 244 16.38 9.20 -6.18
N ALA A 245 15.76 9.66 -7.28
CA ALA A 245 14.55 10.47 -7.24
C ALA A 245 13.31 9.65 -6.84
N SER A 246 13.37 8.32 -6.99
CA SER A 246 12.33 7.39 -6.57
C SER A 246 12.43 6.96 -5.11
N ALA A 247 13.43 7.46 -4.36
CA ALA A 247 13.62 7.10 -2.97
C ALA A 247 12.41 7.49 -2.10
N ARG A 248 11.92 6.55 -1.28
CA ARG A 248 10.80 6.72 -0.35
C ARG A 248 11.09 6.02 0.96
N VAL A 249 10.93 6.70 2.09
CA VAL A 249 11.00 6.06 3.41
C VAL A 249 9.83 5.09 3.55
N ILE A 250 10.07 3.88 4.04
CA ILE A 250 9.03 2.86 4.21
C ILE A 250 8.30 3.08 5.55
N PRO A 251 7.02 3.47 5.59
CA PRO A 251 6.33 3.80 6.85
C PRO A 251 6.15 2.60 7.78
N TRP A 252 5.97 1.40 7.22
CA TRP A 252 5.72 0.17 7.98
C TRP A 252 7.00 -0.57 8.42
N SER A 253 8.20 -0.14 7.99
CA SER A 253 9.48 -0.74 8.42
C SER A 253 10.47 0.32 8.89
N ARG A 254 10.77 0.31 10.19
CA ARG A 254 11.66 1.29 10.82
C ARG A 254 13.08 1.19 10.25
N GLY A 255 13.58 2.30 9.70
CA GLY A 255 14.96 2.40 9.21
C GLY A 255 15.17 1.75 7.84
N GLU A 256 14.12 1.61 7.03
CA GLU A 256 14.23 1.21 5.63
C GLU A 256 13.78 2.32 4.69
N GLU A 257 14.46 2.42 3.55
CA GLU A 257 14.07 3.24 2.41
C GLU A 257 13.92 2.33 1.17
N LEU A 258 12.87 2.55 0.40
CA LEU A 258 12.63 1.92 -0.89
C LEU A 258 13.18 2.81 -1.99
N VAL A 259 13.89 2.21 -2.96
CA VAL A 259 14.37 2.90 -4.16
C VAL A 259 14.10 2.01 -5.38
N LEU A 260 13.46 2.56 -6.41
CA LEU A 260 13.27 1.88 -7.67
C LEU A 260 14.57 1.82 -8.45
N VAL A 261 14.75 0.77 -9.25
CA VAL A 261 15.99 0.55 -10.02
C VAL A 261 15.73 0.42 -11.51
N ASP A 262 16.65 0.98 -12.28
CA ASP A 262 16.79 0.72 -13.70
C ASP A 262 17.83 -0.38 -13.92
N MET A 263 17.71 -1.15 -15.01
CA MET A 263 18.62 -2.27 -15.29
C MET A 263 19.60 -1.95 -16.41
N HIS A 264 20.88 -2.12 -16.14
CA HIS A 264 21.97 -1.79 -17.06
C HIS A 264 22.93 -2.97 -17.25
N LEU A 265 23.35 -3.26 -18.48
CA LEU A 265 24.36 -4.31 -18.77
C LEU A 265 25.73 -3.93 -18.19
N LYS A 266 26.08 -2.66 -18.32
CA LYS A 266 27.30 -2.03 -17.84
C LYS A 266 26.93 -0.61 -17.40
N SER A 267 27.77 0.06 -16.61
CA SER A 267 27.53 1.45 -16.20
C SER A 267 27.19 2.32 -17.43
N GLY A 268 26.04 3.01 -17.38
CA GLY A 268 25.53 3.85 -18.47
C GLY A 268 24.93 3.11 -19.68
N CYS A 269 25.00 1.78 -19.75
CA CYS A 269 24.46 1.00 -20.86
C CYS A 269 23.14 0.36 -20.47
N ALA A 270 22.02 1.01 -20.84
CA ALA A 270 20.67 0.52 -20.64
C ALA A 270 20.51 -0.92 -21.15
N TRP A 271 19.82 -1.76 -20.38
CA TRP A 271 19.53 -3.12 -20.80
C TRP A 271 18.16 -3.21 -21.46
N GLU A 272 18.11 -3.83 -22.64
CA GLU A 272 16.91 -3.94 -23.49
C GLU A 272 15.76 -4.73 -22.86
N PHE A 273 15.99 -5.48 -21.78
CA PHE A 273 14.93 -6.22 -21.07
C PHE A 273 14.36 -5.45 -19.87
N CYS A 274 14.77 -4.19 -19.65
CA CYS A 274 14.30 -3.38 -18.53
C CYS A 274 12.93 -2.73 -18.83
N PRO A 275 11.84 -3.08 -18.14
CA PRO A 275 10.52 -2.49 -18.38
C PRO A 275 10.47 -0.99 -18.12
N ARG A 276 11.10 -0.54 -17.04
CA ARG A 276 11.09 0.86 -16.60
C ARG A 276 11.85 1.76 -17.57
N LEU A 277 13.03 1.33 -18.05
CA LEU A 277 13.78 2.05 -19.09
C LEU A 277 13.06 2.05 -20.44
N THR A 278 12.36 0.95 -20.79
CA THR A 278 11.53 0.90 -22.02
C THR A 278 10.44 1.97 -21.98
N LEU A 279 9.75 2.11 -20.84
CA LEU A 279 8.74 3.17 -20.68
C LEU A 279 9.37 4.57 -20.73
N LYS A 280 10.50 4.80 -20.04
CA LYS A 280 11.24 6.07 -20.09
C LYS A 280 11.58 6.45 -21.54
N HIS A 281 12.12 5.50 -22.30
CA HIS A 281 12.47 5.72 -23.69
C HIS A 281 11.26 6.11 -24.54
N LEU A 282 10.13 5.41 -24.42
CA LEU A 282 8.93 5.76 -25.18
C LEU A 282 8.35 7.12 -24.80
N ILE A 283 8.42 7.52 -23.52
CA ILE A 283 8.04 8.87 -23.08
C ILE A 283 8.92 9.92 -23.77
N GLU A 284 10.23 9.71 -23.83
CA GLU A 284 11.17 10.61 -24.51
C GLU A 284 10.87 10.71 -26.01
N VAL A 285 10.62 9.57 -26.69
CA VAL A 285 10.27 9.55 -28.10
C VAL A 285 8.94 10.25 -28.35
N PHE A 286 7.92 9.99 -27.52
CA PHE A 286 6.61 10.64 -27.64
C PHE A 286 6.71 12.16 -27.53
N TYR A 287 7.49 12.65 -26.56
CA TYR A 287 7.74 14.07 -26.41
C TYR A 287 8.54 14.65 -27.59
N ALA A 288 9.58 13.95 -28.05
CA ALA A 288 10.40 14.42 -29.16
C ALA A 288 9.66 14.49 -30.50
N GLU A 289 8.76 13.54 -30.76
CA GLU A 289 8.01 13.47 -32.02
C GLU A 289 6.81 14.42 -32.05
N TYR A 290 6.12 14.58 -30.91
CA TYR A 290 4.82 15.28 -30.88
C TYR A 290 4.79 16.51 -29.98
N GLY A 291 5.78 16.72 -29.09
CA GLY A 291 5.74 17.76 -28.06
C GLY A 291 4.70 17.49 -26.97
N LEU A 292 4.25 16.22 -26.83
CA LEU A 292 3.14 15.81 -25.97
C LEU A 292 3.62 14.95 -24.80
N GLU A 293 2.82 14.94 -23.74
CA GLU A 293 3.02 14.12 -22.56
C GLU A 293 1.79 13.24 -22.30
N MET A 294 2.01 12.00 -21.90
CA MET A 294 0.95 11.12 -21.41
C MET A 294 0.88 11.19 -19.88
N LYS A 295 -0.32 11.44 -19.34
CA LYS A 295 -0.61 11.29 -17.90
C LYS A 295 -1.50 10.08 -17.69
N ALA A 296 -1.26 9.36 -16.60
CA ALA A 296 -2.01 8.17 -16.22
C ALA A 296 -2.42 8.20 -14.74
N GLY A 297 -3.59 7.63 -14.44
CA GLY A 297 -4.08 7.39 -13.08
C GLY A 297 -4.65 5.98 -13.00
N PHE A 298 -4.53 5.33 -11.85
CA PHE A 298 -4.94 3.93 -11.69
C PHE A 298 -5.95 3.77 -10.57
N GLU A 299 -6.92 2.90 -10.83
CA GLU A 299 -7.85 2.34 -9.86
C GLU A 299 -7.43 0.89 -9.64
N SER A 300 -7.00 0.54 -8.43
CA SER A 300 -6.49 -0.81 -8.12
C SER A 300 -7.45 -1.53 -7.19
N GLU A 301 -8.10 -2.56 -7.72
CA GLU A 301 -8.97 -3.45 -6.96
C GLU A 301 -8.15 -4.61 -6.37
N PHE A 302 -8.49 -5.03 -5.15
CA PHE A 302 -7.82 -6.12 -4.44
C PHE A 302 -8.75 -6.74 -3.41
N TYR A 303 -8.48 -7.99 -3.03
CA TYR A 303 -9.16 -8.64 -1.92
C TYR A 303 -8.32 -8.59 -0.65
N ILE A 304 -8.97 -8.34 0.49
CA ILE A 304 -8.46 -8.63 1.82
C ILE A 304 -9.10 -9.93 2.30
N LEU A 305 -8.26 -10.90 2.64
CA LEU A 305 -8.66 -12.23 3.04
C LEU A 305 -8.29 -12.49 4.50
N LYS A 306 -9.17 -13.19 5.19
CA LYS A 306 -8.92 -13.73 6.53
C LYS A 306 -8.86 -15.25 6.48
N TYR A 307 -8.25 -15.81 7.50
CA TYR A 307 -8.16 -17.24 7.66
C TYR A 307 -9.47 -17.83 8.18
N ASP A 308 -9.94 -18.92 7.59
CA ASP A 308 -11.07 -19.69 8.09
C ASP A 308 -10.59 -20.75 9.10
N PRO A 309 -10.88 -20.56 10.41
CA PRO A 309 -10.49 -21.51 11.44
C PRO A 309 -11.29 -22.82 11.39
N GLU A 310 -12.47 -22.85 10.77
CA GLU A 310 -13.37 -24.01 10.74
C GLU A 310 -13.11 -24.93 9.54
N ASN A 311 -12.72 -24.39 8.38
CA ASN A 311 -12.57 -25.15 7.13
C ASN A 311 -11.12 -25.39 6.68
N LYS A 312 -10.28 -25.94 7.55
CA LYS A 312 -8.94 -26.47 7.20
C LYS A 312 -8.03 -25.44 6.51
N LEU A 313 -7.81 -24.29 7.12
CA LEU A 313 -6.75 -23.36 6.71
C LEU A 313 -6.96 -22.70 5.35
N LYS A 314 -8.22 -22.38 4.98
CA LYS A 314 -8.55 -21.69 3.73
C LYS A 314 -8.66 -20.18 3.94
N TRP A 315 -8.23 -19.41 2.93
CA TRP A 315 -8.48 -17.97 2.88
C TRP A 315 -9.90 -17.71 2.40
N ILE A 316 -10.63 -16.85 3.11
CA ILE A 316 -11.98 -16.39 2.78
C ILE A 316 -12.01 -14.86 2.76
N GLY A 317 -12.99 -14.29 2.07
CA GLY A 317 -13.23 -12.84 2.09
C GLY A 317 -13.35 -12.29 3.51
N LEU A 318 -12.89 -11.05 3.71
CA LEU A 318 -13.01 -10.36 5.00
C LEU A 318 -14.49 -10.27 5.44
N ASP A 319 -15.38 -10.03 4.48
CA ASP A 319 -16.83 -9.98 4.64
C ASP A 319 -17.58 -10.63 3.45
N THR A 320 -18.91 -10.53 3.42
CA THR A 320 -19.78 -11.05 2.35
C THR A 320 -20.87 -10.03 1.96
N THR A 321 -20.57 -8.74 2.06
CA THR A 321 -21.53 -7.65 1.87
C THR A 321 -21.53 -7.16 0.42
N PRO A 322 -22.59 -6.46 -0.04
CA PRO A 322 -22.71 -6.05 -1.44
C PRO A 322 -21.85 -4.81 -1.78
N PHE A 323 -21.74 -4.53 -3.08
CA PHE A 323 -21.08 -3.35 -3.66
C PHE A 323 -21.41 -2.03 -2.93
N CYS A 324 -20.38 -1.20 -2.69
CA CYS A 324 -20.48 0.09 -2.00
C CYS A 324 -21.15 0.01 -0.61
N SER A 325 -21.03 -1.12 0.10
CA SER A 325 -21.57 -1.25 1.45
C SER A 325 -20.75 -0.44 2.46
N SER A 326 -21.42 0.47 3.18
CA SER A 326 -20.82 1.17 4.32
C SER A 326 -20.34 0.18 5.40
N THR A 327 -21.05 -0.93 5.60
CA THR A 327 -20.68 -1.96 6.57
C THR A 327 -19.39 -2.69 6.17
N SER A 328 -19.19 -2.99 4.87
CA SER A 328 -17.91 -3.54 4.39
C SER A 328 -16.77 -2.58 4.66
N PHE A 329 -16.99 -1.31 4.29
CA PHE A 329 -15.99 -0.27 4.43
C PHE A 329 -15.60 -0.07 5.89
N ASP A 330 -16.58 0.04 6.79
CA ASP A 330 -16.33 0.19 8.23
C ASP A 330 -15.54 -0.99 8.80
N ALA A 331 -15.80 -2.22 8.33
CA ALA A 331 -15.08 -3.43 8.75
C ALA A 331 -13.59 -3.44 8.36
N ALA A 332 -13.20 -2.73 7.30
CA ALA A 332 -11.82 -2.62 6.83
C ALA A 332 -11.21 -1.21 7.01
N SER A 333 -12.00 -0.24 7.50
CA SER A 333 -11.67 1.19 7.49
C SER A 333 -10.33 1.50 8.14
N SER A 334 -10.04 0.90 9.30
CA SER A 334 -8.76 1.08 10.00
C SER A 334 -7.56 0.64 9.14
N ILE A 335 -7.69 -0.47 8.41
CA ILE A 335 -6.65 -1.00 7.52
C ILE A 335 -6.52 -0.10 6.28
N LEU A 336 -7.64 0.29 5.68
CA LEU A 336 -7.66 1.16 4.49
C LEU A 336 -7.10 2.55 4.81
N PHE A 337 -7.36 3.09 5.99
CA PHE A 337 -6.78 4.34 6.46
C PHE A 337 -5.28 4.20 6.74
N GLU A 338 -4.81 3.13 7.39
CA GLU A 338 -3.36 2.88 7.55
C GLU A 338 -2.65 2.78 6.18
N ILE A 339 -3.28 2.12 5.19
CA ILE A 339 -2.77 2.08 3.81
C ILE A 339 -2.72 3.50 3.22
N SER A 340 -3.80 4.26 3.33
CA SER A 340 -3.88 5.62 2.79
C SER A 340 -2.83 6.55 3.40
N GLU A 341 -2.66 6.52 4.72
CA GLU A 341 -1.64 7.28 5.44
C GLU A 341 -0.22 6.87 5.01
N ALA A 342 0.04 5.57 4.87
CA ALA A 342 1.33 5.08 4.39
C ALA A 342 1.61 5.52 2.93
N LEU A 343 0.62 5.48 2.04
CA LEU A 343 0.76 5.97 0.66
C LEU A 343 1.03 7.47 0.62
N ASN A 344 0.28 8.26 1.39
CA ASN A 344 0.47 9.70 1.50
C ASN A 344 1.88 10.04 2.03
N ALA A 345 2.37 9.32 3.04
CA ALA A 345 3.74 9.48 3.55
C ALA A 345 4.82 9.14 2.52
N MET A 346 4.50 8.29 1.53
CA MET A 346 5.36 7.97 0.38
C MET A 346 5.11 8.90 -0.83
N GLY A 347 4.33 9.96 -0.68
CA GLY A 347 4.04 10.93 -1.74
C GLY A 347 3.10 10.41 -2.84
N ILE A 348 2.24 9.45 -2.49
CA ILE A 348 1.19 8.90 -3.36
C ILE A 348 -0.15 9.32 -2.78
N ARG A 349 -0.82 10.26 -3.46
CA ARG A 349 -2.10 10.79 -3.01
C ARG A 349 -3.23 9.83 -3.35
N VAL A 350 -3.95 9.38 -2.33
CA VAL A 350 -5.20 8.62 -2.49
C VAL A 350 -6.35 9.59 -2.74
N GLU A 351 -7.10 9.39 -3.83
CA GLU A 351 -8.26 10.20 -4.19
C GLU A 351 -9.57 9.54 -3.72
N GLN A 352 -9.65 8.21 -3.76
CA GLN A 352 -10.86 7.48 -3.39
C GLN A 352 -10.53 6.10 -2.80
N LEU A 353 -11.37 5.68 -1.85
CA LEU A 353 -11.42 4.34 -1.28
C LEU A 353 -12.89 3.93 -1.23
N HIS A 354 -13.20 2.69 -1.61
CA HIS A 354 -14.53 2.13 -1.42
C HIS A 354 -14.52 0.59 -1.40
N ALA A 355 -15.61 0.03 -0.88
CA ALA A 355 -15.85 -1.40 -0.91
C ALA A 355 -16.45 -1.81 -2.26
N GLU A 356 -15.82 -2.80 -2.87
CA GLU A 356 -16.20 -3.33 -4.18
C GLU A 356 -17.24 -4.46 -4.07
N ALA A 357 -17.63 -5.03 -5.20
CA ALA A 357 -18.73 -6.00 -5.26
C ALA A 357 -18.41 -7.38 -4.64
N GLY A 358 -17.13 -7.72 -4.49
CA GLY A 358 -16.68 -9.00 -3.93
C GLY A 358 -16.59 -8.99 -2.42
N GLY A 359 -16.79 -10.15 -1.78
CA GLY A 359 -16.71 -10.26 -0.32
C GLY A 359 -15.31 -9.95 0.22
N GLY A 360 -15.13 -8.79 0.84
CA GLY A 360 -13.82 -8.27 1.24
C GLY A 360 -12.96 -7.74 0.09
N GLN A 361 -13.58 -7.34 -1.03
CA GLN A 361 -12.92 -6.63 -2.11
C GLN A 361 -12.98 -5.11 -1.88
N PHE A 362 -11.89 -4.42 -2.17
CA PHE A 362 -11.77 -2.97 -2.05
C PHE A 362 -11.05 -2.40 -3.26
N GLU A 363 -11.24 -1.11 -3.48
CA GLU A 363 -10.52 -0.36 -4.51
C GLU A 363 -9.83 0.86 -3.89
N ILE A 364 -8.61 1.13 -4.37
CA ILE A 364 -7.90 2.39 -4.13
C ILE A 364 -7.67 3.09 -5.47
N ALA A 365 -8.20 4.31 -5.60
CA ALA A 365 -7.87 5.21 -6.69
C ALA A 365 -6.80 6.21 -6.24
N VAL A 366 -5.72 6.33 -7.01
CA VAL A 366 -4.65 7.30 -6.75
C VAL A 366 -4.65 8.42 -7.78
N GLN A 367 -4.16 9.59 -7.35
CA GLN A 367 -4.08 10.78 -8.20
C GLN A 367 -3.28 10.48 -9.48
N TYR A 368 -3.80 10.91 -10.63
CA TYR A 368 -3.07 10.81 -11.88
C TYR A 368 -1.78 11.63 -11.86
N GLY A 369 -0.81 11.22 -12.66
CA GLY A 369 0.47 11.93 -12.78
C GLY A 369 1.19 11.64 -14.09
N PRO A 370 2.42 12.16 -14.25
CA PRO A 370 3.27 11.82 -15.38
C PRO A 370 3.39 10.30 -15.54
N CYS A 371 3.38 9.82 -16.78
CA CYS A 371 3.28 8.39 -17.10
C CYS A 371 4.23 7.49 -16.29
N LEU A 372 5.53 7.84 -16.19
CA LEU A 372 6.49 7.04 -15.42
C LEU A 372 6.13 7.00 -13.93
N LYS A 373 5.81 8.15 -13.34
CA LYS A 373 5.44 8.26 -11.93
C LYS A 373 4.18 7.45 -11.63
N ALA A 374 3.19 7.46 -12.52
CA ALA A 374 1.99 6.66 -12.34
C ALA A 374 2.29 5.13 -12.28
N ALA A 375 3.21 4.64 -13.12
CA ALA A 375 3.63 3.24 -13.06
C ALA A 375 4.44 2.91 -11.79
N ASP A 376 5.35 3.81 -11.40
CA ASP A 376 6.15 3.71 -10.16
C ASP A 376 5.22 3.67 -8.93
N ASP A 377 4.24 4.58 -8.87
CA ASP A 377 3.31 4.72 -7.75
C ASP A 377 2.41 3.49 -7.57
N VAL A 378 1.91 2.89 -8.65
CA VAL A 378 1.10 1.65 -8.55
C VAL A 378 1.93 0.47 -8.06
N LEU A 379 3.19 0.38 -8.47
CA LEU A 379 4.08 -0.66 -7.98
C LEU A 379 4.25 -0.55 -6.46
N ILE A 380 4.48 0.67 -5.97
CA ILE A 380 4.60 0.99 -4.55
C ILE A 380 3.26 0.78 -3.83
N LEU A 381 2.13 1.15 -4.43
CA LEU A 381 0.80 0.94 -3.88
C LEU A 381 0.57 -0.53 -3.52
N ARG A 382 0.87 -1.43 -4.45
CA ARG A 382 0.70 -2.87 -4.24
C ARG A 382 1.62 -3.38 -3.13
N GLU A 383 2.83 -2.84 -2.99
CA GLU A 383 3.73 -3.18 -1.87
C GLU A 383 3.16 -2.71 -0.54
N THR A 384 2.67 -1.47 -0.48
CA THR A 384 2.08 -0.87 0.73
C THR A 384 0.86 -1.65 1.21
N VAL A 385 -0.08 -1.93 0.29
CA VAL A 385 -1.29 -2.71 0.59
C VAL A 385 -0.94 -4.05 1.20
N LYS A 386 -0.04 -4.83 0.55
CA LYS A 386 0.35 -6.15 1.06
C LYS A 386 1.05 -6.05 2.41
N ALA A 387 1.95 -5.09 2.58
CA ALA A 387 2.70 -4.95 3.82
C ALA A 387 1.81 -4.56 5.02
N VAL A 388 0.89 -3.61 4.84
CA VAL A 388 -0.03 -3.17 5.90
C VAL A 388 -1.00 -4.30 6.26
N VAL A 389 -1.64 -4.92 5.26
CA VAL A 389 -2.60 -6.02 5.49
C VAL A 389 -1.93 -7.22 6.16
N GLN A 390 -0.72 -7.58 5.75
CA GLN A 390 0.01 -8.71 6.33
C GLN A 390 0.37 -8.49 7.80
N ARG A 391 0.66 -7.25 8.22
CA ARG A 391 0.94 -6.92 9.64
C ARG A 391 -0.27 -7.16 10.55
N GLN A 392 -1.47 -7.15 9.98
CA GLN A 392 -2.72 -7.45 10.68
C GLN A 392 -3.06 -8.95 10.68
N GLY A 393 -2.16 -9.82 10.19
CA GLY A 393 -2.38 -11.26 10.09
C GLY A 393 -3.37 -11.68 8.99
N LEU A 394 -3.65 -10.77 8.06
CA LEU A 394 -4.53 -10.96 6.90
C LEU A 394 -3.70 -11.13 5.63
N LEU A 395 -4.36 -11.46 4.52
CA LEU A 395 -3.72 -11.58 3.21
C LEU A 395 -4.38 -10.63 2.21
N ALA A 396 -3.59 -9.77 1.55
CA ALA A 396 -4.04 -9.02 0.39
C ALA A 396 -3.61 -9.71 -0.90
N THR A 397 -4.49 -9.73 -1.90
CA THR A 397 -4.19 -10.27 -3.24
C THR A 397 -4.77 -9.39 -4.35
N PHE A 398 -3.99 -9.23 -5.41
CA PHE A 398 -4.36 -8.53 -6.64
C PHE A 398 -4.68 -9.49 -7.80
N LEU A 399 -4.98 -10.76 -7.49
CA LEU A 399 -5.34 -11.75 -8.50
C LEU A 399 -6.61 -11.35 -9.25
N PRO A 400 -6.65 -11.48 -10.59
CA PRO A 400 -7.78 -11.04 -11.39
C PRO A 400 -9.08 -11.76 -11.08
N LYS A 401 -9.03 -13.06 -10.80
CA LYS A 401 -10.21 -13.87 -10.48
C LYS A 401 -9.88 -14.86 -9.38
N LEU A 402 -10.06 -14.42 -8.13
CA LEU A 402 -9.78 -15.23 -6.95
C LEU A 402 -10.81 -16.35 -6.76
N PHE A 403 -12.10 -16.00 -6.74
CA PHE A 403 -13.20 -16.93 -6.59
C PHE A 403 -13.94 -17.10 -7.93
N PRO A 404 -14.13 -18.33 -8.44
CA PRO A 404 -14.75 -18.54 -9.75
C PRO A 404 -16.15 -17.94 -9.90
N ASN A 405 -16.92 -17.92 -8.81
CA ASN A 405 -18.33 -17.48 -8.79
C ASN A 405 -18.52 -16.07 -8.23
N ASP A 406 -17.44 -15.32 -7.97
CA ASP A 406 -17.50 -13.94 -7.47
C ASP A 406 -17.02 -12.97 -8.55
N VAL A 407 -17.05 -11.67 -8.29
CA VAL A 407 -16.47 -10.66 -9.18
C VAL A 407 -14.93 -10.79 -9.28
N GLY A 408 -14.34 -10.15 -10.29
CA GLY A 408 -12.88 -10.13 -10.48
C GLY A 408 -12.28 -8.81 -10.02
N SER A 409 -10.94 -8.75 -9.93
CA SER A 409 -10.19 -7.54 -9.58
C SER A 409 -9.45 -6.95 -10.77
N GLY A 410 -9.77 -5.71 -11.12
CA GLY A 410 -9.08 -4.92 -12.14
C GLY A 410 -7.98 -4.01 -11.60
N SER A 411 -7.20 -3.43 -12.52
CA SER A 411 -6.29 -2.31 -12.23
C SER A 411 -6.47 -1.23 -13.29
N HIS A 412 -7.69 -0.67 -13.38
CA HIS A 412 -8.13 0.16 -14.51
C HIS A 412 -7.24 1.39 -14.61
N VAL A 413 -6.95 1.82 -15.84
CA VAL A 413 -6.02 2.93 -16.08
C VAL A 413 -6.69 4.03 -16.90
N HIS A 414 -6.74 5.23 -16.33
CA HIS A 414 -7.18 6.44 -16.99
C HIS A 414 -6.01 7.09 -17.69
N VAL A 415 -6.16 7.41 -18.98
CA VAL A 415 -5.10 7.97 -19.83
C VAL A 415 -5.58 9.28 -20.46
N SER A 416 -4.70 10.29 -20.40
CA SER A 416 -4.91 11.60 -21.02
C SER A 416 -3.62 12.12 -21.63
N ILE A 417 -3.74 13.02 -22.61
CA ILE A 417 -2.62 13.57 -23.39
C ILE A 417 -2.55 15.07 -23.18
N TRP A 418 -1.35 15.59 -22.96
CA TRP A 418 -1.10 16.95 -22.51
C TRP A 418 -0.04 17.65 -23.34
N GLU A 419 -0.21 18.95 -23.52
CA GLU A 419 0.80 19.87 -24.04
C GLU A 419 1.05 20.92 -22.95
N GLY A 420 2.15 20.75 -22.20
CA GLY A 420 2.37 21.46 -20.95
C GLY A 420 1.21 21.26 -19.96
N GLU A 421 0.56 22.35 -19.54
CA GLU A 421 -0.58 22.31 -18.60
C GLU A 421 -1.94 22.14 -19.29
N LYS A 422 -1.98 22.04 -20.62
CA LYS A 422 -3.24 21.89 -21.38
C LYS A 422 -3.50 20.42 -21.67
N ASN A 423 -4.66 19.91 -21.25
CA ASN A 423 -5.15 18.61 -21.71
C ASN A 423 -5.62 18.71 -23.16
N VAL A 424 -4.83 18.17 -24.09
CA VAL A 424 -5.12 18.19 -25.54
C VAL A 424 -5.89 16.95 -25.99
N PHE A 425 -6.25 16.04 -25.08
CA PHE A 425 -7.21 14.97 -25.37
C PHE A 425 -8.63 15.52 -25.56
N MET A 426 -8.97 16.57 -24.82
CA MET A 426 -10.27 17.24 -24.85
C MET A 426 -10.53 17.91 -26.19
N GLY A 427 -11.74 17.74 -26.71
CA GLY A 427 -12.22 18.51 -27.85
C GLY A 427 -12.31 20.00 -27.53
N ASP A 428 -12.22 20.85 -28.56
CA ASP A 428 -12.44 22.29 -28.42
C ASP A 428 -13.94 22.56 -28.18
N THR A 429 -14.27 23.44 -27.23
CA THR A 429 -15.64 23.79 -26.87
C THR A 429 -16.37 24.57 -27.97
N ASP A 430 -15.61 25.24 -28.86
CA ASP A 430 -16.16 26.11 -29.92
C ASP A 430 -16.24 25.43 -31.31
N ALA A 431 -15.72 24.20 -31.44
CA ALA A 431 -15.75 23.43 -32.68
C ALA A 431 -16.55 22.13 -32.51
N SER A 432 -17.11 21.58 -33.61
CA SER A 432 -17.76 20.28 -33.60
C SER A 432 -16.73 19.15 -33.47
N SER A 433 -16.14 18.96 -32.28
CA SER A 433 -15.26 17.83 -32.01
C SER A 433 -16.09 16.54 -31.96
N GLN A 434 -15.82 15.61 -32.88
CA GLN A 434 -16.49 14.32 -32.90
C GLN A 434 -16.23 13.58 -31.58
N TYR A 435 -17.31 13.12 -30.93
CA TYR A 435 -17.29 12.42 -29.64
C TYR A 435 -16.69 13.19 -28.45
N GLY A 436 -16.55 14.53 -28.53
CA GLY A 436 -16.01 15.33 -27.42
C GLY A 436 -14.50 15.22 -27.23
N MET A 437 -13.80 14.61 -28.18
CA MET A 437 -12.36 14.40 -28.18
C MET A 437 -11.70 15.21 -29.29
N SER A 438 -10.49 15.70 -29.05
CA SER A 438 -9.67 16.28 -30.12
C SER A 438 -9.30 15.23 -31.17
N GLN A 439 -8.81 15.66 -32.33
CA GLN A 439 -8.26 14.74 -33.32
C GLN A 439 -7.11 13.90 -32.74
N ILE A 440 -6.23 14.52 -31.94
CA ILE A 440 -5.14 13.83 -31.24
C ILE A 440 -5.69 12.74 -30.32
N GLY A 441 -6.71 13.06 -29.51
CA GLY A 441 -7.34 12.09 -28.61
C GLY A 441 -7.98 10.91 -29.35
N GLN A 442 -8.66 11.19 -30.46
CA GLN A 442 -9.30 10.18 -31.29
C GLN A 442 -8.26 9.25 -31.96
N GLU A 443 -7.23 9.82 -32.58
CA GLU A 443 -6.16 9.05 -33.26
C GLU A 443 -5.36 8.21 -32.25
N PHE A 444 -5.00 8.79 -31.10
CA PHE A 444 -4.31 8.05 -30.03
C PHE A 444 -5.16 6.89 -29.52
N MET A 445 -6.43 7.12 -29.18
CA MET A 445 -7.32 6.06 -28.69
C MET A 445 -7.62 5.01 -29.78
N ALA A 446 -7.70 5.41 -31.05
CA ALA A 446 -7.84 4.49 -32.18
C ALA A 446 -6.62 3.56 -32.31
N GLY A 447 -5.41 4.07 -32.08
CA GLY A 447 -4.19 3.27 -31.96
C GLY A 447 -4.26 2.21 -30.86
N VAL A 448 -4.66 2.63 -29.65
CA VAL A 448 -4.84 1.72 -28.51
C VAL A 448 -5.90 0.64 -28.82
N LEU A 449 -7.04 1.02 -29.40
CA LEU A 449 -8.09 0.08 -29.82
C LEU A 449 -7.58 -0.89 -30.89
N HIS A 450 -6.84 -0.40 -31.87
CA HIS A 450 -6.31 -1.22 -32.96
C HIS A 450 -5.39 -2.34 -32.44
N HIS A 451 -4.50 -2.02 -31.50
CA HIS A 451 -3.53 -2.96 -30.94
C HIS A 451 -4.02 -3.73 -29.72
N LEU A 452 -5.26 -3.50 -29.29
CA LEU A 452 -5.84 -4.05 -28.07
C LEU A 452 -5.64 -5.57 -27.89
N PRO A 453 -5.82 -6.43 -28.91
CA PRO A 453 -5.63 -7.87 -28.77
C PRO A 453 -4.19 -8.24 -28.37
N SER A 454 -3.19 -7.51 -28.88
CA SER A 454 -1.78 -7.73 -28.53
C SER A 454 -1.43 -7.12 -27.17
N ILE A 455 -2.01 -5.96 -26.83
CA ILE A 455 -1.79 -5.28 -25.54
C ILE A 455 -2.18 -6.18 -24.36
N LEU A 456 -3.23 -7.01 -24.51
CA LEU A 456 -3.68 -7.94 -23.47
C LEU A 456 -2.60 -8.93 -23.02
N ALA A 457 -1.63 -9.29 -23.86
CA ALA A 457 -0.52 -10.14 -23.43
C ALA A 457 0.37 -9.47 -22.36
N LEU A 458 0.34 -8.13 -22.28
CA LEU A 458 1.07 -7.34 -21.30
C LEU A 458 0.18 -6.93 -20.11
N THR A 459 -1.09 -6.60 -20.35
CA THR A 459 -2.02 -6.08 -19.31
C THR A 459 -2.88 -7.14 -18.63
N ALA A 460 -2.99 -8.33 -19.22
CA ALA A 460 -3.67 -9.50 -18.70
C ALA A 460 -2.73 -10.72 -18.78
N PRO A 461 -1.67 -10.77 -17.93
CA PRO A 461 -0.50 -11.60 -18.16
C PRO A 461 -0.65 -13.07 -17.73
N LEU A 462 -1.76 -13.45 -17.09
CA LEU A 462 -2.00 -14.80 -16.59
C LEU A 462 -3.22 -15.42 -17.27
N PRO A 463 -3.32 -16.76 -17.38
CA PRO A 463 -4.57 -17.38 -17.79
C PRO A 463 -5.76 -17.02 -16.88
N ASN A 464 -5.51 -16.76 -15.58
CA ASN A 464 -6.52 -16.26 -14.64
C ASN A 464 -7.08 -14.88 -15.00
N SER A 465 -6.32 -14.03 -15.69
CA SER A 465 -6.79 -12.74 -16.20
C SER A 465 -7.99 -12.88 -17.13
N TYR A 466 -8.01 -13.94 -17.95
CA TYR A 466 -9.10 -14.21 -18.90
C TYR A 466 -10.31 -14.87 -18.24
N GLU A 467 -10.19 -15.33 -16.99
CA GLU A 467 -11.34 -15.71 -16.16
C GLU A 467 -12.09 -14.49 -15.62
N ARG A 468 -11.41 -13.34 -15.51
CA ARG A 468 -12.02 -12.02 -15.24
C ARG A 468 -12.62 -11.42 -16.50
N ILE A 469 -11.88 -11.42 -17.62
CA ILE A 469 -12.26 -10.78 -18.89
C ILE A 469 -13.29 -11.65 -19.63
N LYS A 470 -14.56 -11.53 -19.24
CA LYS A 470 -15.70 -12.24 -19.81
C LYS A 470 -16.86 -11.28 -20.04
N PRO A 471 -17.77 -11.59 -20.98
CA PRO A 471 -19.01 -10.85 -21.11
C PRO A 471 -19.77 -10.74 -19.79
N GLN A 472 -20.39 -9.58 -19.55
CA GLN A 472 -21.25 -9.33 -18.38
C GLN A 472 -20.51 -9.38 -17.03
N THR A 473 -19.20 -9.12 -17.03
CA THR A 473 -18.39 -8.96 -15.81
C THR A 473 -17.81 -7.55 -15.66
N TRP A 474 -18.23 -6.59 -16.48
CA TRP A 474 -17.77 -5.19 -16.48
C TRP A 474 -16.25 -5.03 -16.61
N SER A 475 -15.61 -5.98 -17.30
CA SER A 475 -14.16 -6.10 -17.42
C SER A 475 -13.60 -5.76 -18.81
N GLY A 476 -14.48 -5.39 -19.76
CA GLY A 476 -14.08 -5.05 -21.12
C GLY A 476 -13.75 -6.27 -21.97
N ALA A 477 -14.72 -7.14 -22.26
CA ALA A 477 -14.49 -8.39 -23.02
C ALA A 477 -14.71 -8.27 -24.53
N TYR A 478 -15.18 -7.12 -25.00
CA TYR A 478 -15.56 -6.88 -26.39
C TYR A 478 -14.55 -6.00 -27.11
N TYR A 479 -14.30 -6.23 -28.39
CA TYR A 479 -13.45 -5.38 -29.23
C TYR A 479 -14.22 -4.13 -29.66
N CYS A 480 -14.36 -3.18 -28.75
CA CYS A 480 -15.04 -1.91 -28.98
C CYS A 480 -14.56 -0.81 -28.03
N TRP A 481 -15.09 0.38 -28.21
CA TRP A 481 -15.04 1.45 -27.21
C TRP A 481 -16.45 2.04 -27.06
N GLY A 482 -16.72 2.73 -25.95
CA GLY A 482 -18.02 3.35 -25.72
C GLY A 482 -17.98 4.48 -24.72
N ARG A 483 -18.99 5.34 -24.76
CA ARG A 483 -19.14 6.47 -23.83
C ARG A 483 -19.79 5.99 -22.55
N GLU A 484 -19.09 6.15 -21.44
CA GLU A 484 -19.50 5.66 -20.13
C GLU A 484 -19.86 4.14 -20.07
N ASN A 485 -19.54 3.37 -21.11
CA ASN A 485 -19.87 1.96 -21.23
C ASN A 485 -18.89 1.09 -20.45
N ARG A 486 -19.33 0.51 -19.33
CA ARG A 486 -18.50 -0.34 -18.45
C ARG A 486 -18.19 -1.73 -19.03
N GLU A 487 -18.90 -2.18 -20.06
CA GLU A 487 -18.60 -3.44 -20.78
C GLU A 487 -17.58 -3.25 -21.92
N ALA A 488 -17.30 -2.00 -22.30
CA ALA A 488 -16.27 -1.70 -23.28
C ALA A 488 -14.88 -1.69 -22.61
N PRO A 489 -13.83 -2.25 -23.25
CA PRO A 489 -12.47 -2.20 -22.73
C PRO A 489 -11.91 -0.78 -22.70
N LEU A 490 -12.30 0.07 -23.65
CA LEU A 490 -11.98 1.49 -23.66
C LEU A 490 -13.26 2.29 -23.42
N ARG A 491 -13.31 2.98 -22.27
CA ARG A 491 -14.44 3.78 -21.83
C ARG A 491 -14.01 5.24 -21.75
N THR A 492 -14.67 6.12 -22.50
CA THR A 492 -14.42 7.56 -22.34
C THR A 492 -15.12 8.08 -21.10
N SER A 493 -14.43 8.93 -20.34
CA SER A 493 -14.93 9.46 -19.06
C SER A 493 -14.90 10.99 -19.03
N CYS A 494 -15.95 11.55 -18.45
CA CYS A 494 -16.14 12.99 -18.26
C CYS A 494 -16.24 13.27 -16.75
N PRO A 495 -15.30 14.02 -16.15
CA PRO A 495 -15.33 14.35 -14.73
C PRO A 495 -16.59 15.17 -14.38
N PRO A 496 -17.13 15.04 -13.16
CA PRO A 496 -18.16 15.95 -12.69
C PRO A 496 -17.72 17.42 -12.83
N GLY A 497 -18.55 18.26 -13.44
CA GLY A 497 -18.28 19.68 -13.63
C GLY A 497 -17.55 20.08 -14.93
N THR A 498 -17.18 19.12 -15.79
CA THR A 498 -16.78 19.46 -17.18
C THR A 498 -17.99 19.74 -18.06
N TYR A 499 -17.82 20.55 -19.11
CA TYR A 499 -18.89 20.90 -20.05
C TYR A 499 -19.55 19.65 -20.63
N HIS A 500 -20.87 19.69 -20.84
CA HIS A 500 -21.62 18.57 -21.42
C HIS A 500 -20.97 18.12 -22.73
N ASP A 501 -20.78 16.81 -22.89
CA ASP A 501 -20.17 16.13 -24.04
C ASP A 501 -18.64 16.24 -24.21
N SER A 502 -17.89 16.91 -23.32
CA SER A 502 -16.41 16.94 -23.40
C SER A 502 -15.78 15.72 -22.74
N VAL A 503 -14.84 15.05 -23.42
CA VAL A 503 -14.10 13.90 -22.88
C VAL A 503 -12.69 14.30 -22.46
N SER A 504 -12.32 14.07 -21.20
CA SER A 504 -11.00 14.45 -20.67
C SER A 504 -9.95 13.33 -20.71
N ASN A 505 -10.40 12.08 -20.70
CA ASN A 505 -9.56 10.89 -20.67
C ASN A 505 -10.35 9.69 -21.18
N PHE A 506 -9.64 8.62 -21.49
CA PHE A 506 -10.24 7.29 -21.61
C PHE A 506 -9.69 6.37 -20.53
N GLU A 507 -10.54 5.49 -20.05
CA GLU A 507 -10.25 4.42 -19.12
C GLU A 507 -10.04 3.13 -19.90
N PHE A 508 -8.91 2.46 -19.68
CA PHE A 508 -8.66 1.11 -20.17
C PHE A 508 -8.91 0.10 -19.04
N LYS A 509 -9.91 -0.77 -19.24
CA LYS A 509 -10.46 -1.69 -18.22
C LYS A 509 -9.87 -3.10 -18.26
N SER A 510 -9.39 -3.53 -19.43
CA SER A 510 -8.84 -4.89 -19.64
C SER A 510 -7.38 -4.97 -19.19
N ILE A 511 -7.16 -4.58 -17.94
CA ILE A 511 -5.90 -4.59 -17.20
C ILE A 511 -6.19 -5.07 -15.78
N ASP A 512 -5.28 -5.85 -15.22
CA ASP A 512 -5.40 -6.38 -13.87
C ASP A 512 -4.13 -6.18 -13.03
N GLY A 513 -4.25 -6.46 -11.74
CA GLY A 513 -3.20 -6.22 -10.76
C GLY A 513 -1.96 -7.11 -10.88
N CYS A 514 -2.01 -8.14 -11.75
CA CYS A 514 -0.84 -8.98 -12.06
C CYS A 514 0.04 -8.39 -13.16
N ALA A 515 -0.43 -7.38 -13.89
CA ALA A 515 0.34 -6.73 -14.95
C ALA A 515 1.50 -5.89 -14.40
N ASN A 516 2.63 -5.91 -15.10
CA ASN A 516 3.73 -4.98 -14.85
C ASN A 516 3.30 -3.58 -15.34
N PRO A 517 3.12 -2.59 -14.45
CA PRO A 517 2.56 -1.29 -14.83
C PRO A 517 3.42 -0.55 -15.86
N HIS A 518 4.74 -0.74 -15.85
CA HIS A 518 5.64 -0.13 -16.83
C HIS A 518 5.41 -0.69 -18.23
N LEU A 519 5.29 -2.03 -18.36
CA LEU A 519 5.01 -2.67 -19.63
C LEU A 519 3.60 -2.32 -20.13
N SER A 520 2.63 -2.24 -19.23
CA SER A 520 1.26 -1.84 -19.57
C SER A 520 1.23 -0.45 -20.19
N LEU A 521 1.82 0.56 -19.52
CA LEU A 521 1.85 1.93 -20.04
C LEU A 521 2.73 2.05 -21.29
N ALA A 522 3.82 1.28 -21.39
CA ALA A 522 4.67 1.26 -22.58
C ALA A 522 3.89 0.75 -23.81
N ALA A 523 3.11 -0.32 -23.65
CA ALA A 523 2.28 -0.85 -24.73
C ALA A 523 1.15 0.12 -25.13
N ILE A 524 0.50 0.78 -24.17
CA ILE A 524 -0.53 1.78 -24.43
C ILE A 524 0.07 2.98 -25.18
N LEU A 525 1.21 3.49 -24.72
CA LEU A 525 1.89 4.63 -25.33
C LEU A 525 2.36 4.29 -26.76
N ALA A 526 3.00 3.13 -26.97
CA ALA A 526 3.43 2.67 -28.29
C ALA A 526 2.24 2.53 -29.25
N ALA A 527 1.13 1.95 -28.78
CA ALA A 527 -0.08 1.82 -29.60
C ALA A 527 -0.72 3.17 -29.93
N GLY A 528 -0.77 4.10 -28.97
CA GLY A 528 -1.28 5.44 -29.22
C GLY A 528 -0.41 6.26 -30.17
N MET A 529 0.91 6.14 -30.06
CA MET A 529 1.87 6.73 -31.02
C MET A 529 1.65 6.23 -32.44
N ASP A 530 1.43 4.93 -32.61
CA ASP A 530 1.10 4.36 -33.91
C ASP A 530 -0.24 4.90 -34.46
N GLY A 531 -1.23 5.05 -33.58
CA GLY A 531 -2.51 5.70 -33.89
C GLY A 531 -2.33 7.10 -34.48
N LEU A 532 -1.49 7.92 -33.85
CA LEU A 532 -1.13 9.26 -34.33
C LEU A 532 -0.34 9.22 -35.64
N ARG A 533 0.68 8.34 -35.73
CA ARG A 533 1.54 8.23 -36.91
C ARG A 533 0.79 7.79 -38.16
N ARG A 534 -0.21 6.91 -38.02
CA ARG A 534 -1.04 6.40 -39.12
C ARG A 534 -2.37 7.13 -39.28
N HIS A 535 -2.66 8.13 -38.44
CA HIS A 535 -3.94 8.85 -38.38
C HIS A 535 -5.14 7.90 -38.34
N LEU A 536 -5.07 6.89 -37.46
CA LEU A 536 -6.10 5.87 -37.38
C LEU A 536 -7.45 6.48 -36.99
N GLN A 537 -8.49 6.03 -37.68
CA GLN A 537 -9.85 6.53 -37.45
C GLN A 537 -10.52 5.70 -36.37
N LEU A 538 -11.03 6.41 -35.37
CA LEU A 538 -11.80 5.79 -34.30
C LEU A 538 -13.17 5.35 -34.84
N PRO A 539 -13.59 4.09 -34.66
CA PRO A 539 -14.90 3.63 -35.13
C PRO A 539 -16.03 4.29 -34.35
N VAL A 540 -17.27 4.11 -34.81
CA VAL A 540 -18.46 4.58 -34.07
C VAL A 540 -18.52 3.91 -32.68
N PRO A 541 -18.80 4.66 -31.59
CA PRO A 541 -18.87 4.08 -30.26
C PRO A 541 -20.04 3.10 -30.12
N ILE A 542 -19.86 2.12 -29.25
CA ILE A 542 -20.90 1.22 -28.79
C ILE A 542 -21.41 1.72 -27.44
N ASP A 543 -22.53 2.44 -27.44
CA ASP A 543 -23.15 3.04 -26.24
C ASP A 543 -24.32 2.21 -25.71
N VAL A 544 -24.36 0.93 -26.07
CA VAL A 544 -25.27 -0.09 -25.54
C VAL A 544 -24.46 -1.23 -24.95
N ASP A 545 -25.11 -2.11 -24.18
CA ASP A 545 -24.49 -3.37 -23.79
C ASP A 545 -24.10 -4.16 -25.05
N PRO A 546 -22.80 -4.43 -25.30
CA PRO A 546 -22.36 -5.14 -26.50
C PRO A 546 -22.95 -6.55 -26.60
N SER A 547 -23.34 -7.17 -25.48
CA SER A 547 -23.98 -8.50 -25.46
C SER A 547 -25.39 -8.49 -26.07
N SER A 548 -26.03 -7.33 -26.17
CA SER A 548 -27.32 -7.16 -26.85
C SER A 548 -27.21 -7.15 -28.38
N LEU A 549 -26.01 -6.93 -28.92
CA LEU A 549 -25.75 -6.85 -30.37
C LEU A 549 -25.50 -8.25 -30.93
N THR A 550 -26.57 -8.92 -31.36
CA THR A 550 -26.53 -10.30 -31.86
C THR A 550 -26.22 -10.42 -33.35
N ASP A 551 -26.09 -9.30 -34.06
CA ASP A 551 -25.80 -9.20 -35.50
C ASP A 551 -24.31 -9.45 -35.83
N GLY A 552 -23.47 -9.66 -34.82
CA GLY A 552 -22.02 -9.87 -34.97
C GLY A 552 -21.25 -8.59 -35.25
N SER A 553 -21.86 -7.42 -35.04
CA SER A 553 -21.23 -6.11 -35.20
C SER A 553 -20.06 -5.87 -34.25
N VAL A 554 -20.04 -6.55 -33.09
CA VAL A 554 -18.97 -6.47 -32.10
C VAL A 554 -18.39 -7.86 -31.84
N GLN A 555 -17.07 -7.98 -32.00
CA GLN A 555 -16.34 -9.22 -31.74
C GLN A 555 -15.87 -9.27 -30.29
N LEU A 556 -15.57 -10.46 -29.78
CA LEU A 556 -14.88 -10.61 -28.50
C LEU A 556 -13.39 -10.29 -28.67
N LEU A 557 -12.80 -9.73 -27.61
CA LEU A 557 -11.36 -9.73 -27.43
C LEU A 557 -10.83 -11.17 -27.27
N PRO A 558 -9.50 -11.38 -27.37
CA PRO A 558 -8.87 -12.65 -27.00
C PRO A 558 -9.44 -13.24 -25.71
N THR A 559 -9.97 -14.45 -25.78
CA THR A 559 -10.62 -15.14 -24.65
C THR A 559 -9.66 -16.02 -23.87
N SER A 560 -8.37 -16.01 -24.23
CA SER A 560 -7.31 -16.71 -23.52
C SER A 560 -5.96 -16.04 -23.73
N LEU A 561 -5.02 -16.29 -22.81
CA LEU A 561 -3.65 -15.78 -22.92
C LEU A 561 -2.96 -16.26 -24.20
N ASP A 562 -3.23 -17.48 -24.65
CA ASP A 562 -2.70 -18.03 -25.91
C ASP A 562 -3.09 -17.19 -27.13
N GLN A 563 -4.32 -16.69 -27.18
CA GLN A 563 -4.79 -15.83 -28.27
C GLN A 563 -4.10 -14.46 -28.24
N SER A 564 -3.93 -13.86 -27.07
CA SER A 564 -3.22 -12.59 -26.93
C SER A 564 -1.73 -12.71 -27.24
N VAL A 565 -1.10 -13.83 -26.87
CA VAL A 565 0.29 -14.15 -27.23
C VAL A 565 0.43 -14.23 -28.76
N LYS A 566 -0.46 -14.95 -29.44
CA LYS A 566 -0.48 -15.01 -30.92
C LYS A 566 -0.70 -13.63 -31.55
N ALA A 567 -1.56 -12.81 -30.97
CA ALA A 567 -1.76 -11.44 -31.43
C ALA A 567 -0.50 -10.57 -31.23
N LEU A 568 0.24 -10.74 -30.14
CA LEU A 568 1.51 -10.06 -29.90
C LEU A 568 2.63 -10.56 -30.84
N GLU A 569 2.68 -11.86 -31.11
CA GLU A 569 3.61 -12.47 -32.07
C GLU A 569 3.44 -11.94 -33.50
N GLN A 570 2.26 -11.42 -33.86
CA GLN A 570 1.98 -10.86 -35.19
C GLN A 570 2.09 -9.33 -35.24
N ASN A 571 2.29 -8.67 -34.09
CA ASN A 571 2.27 -7.22 -33.99
C ASN A 571 3.68 -6.63 -34.13
N GLU A 572 4.05 -6.28 -35.36
CA GLU A 572 5.36 -5.70 -35.67
C GLU A 572 5.57 -4.32 -35.02
N VAL A 573 4.51 -3.53 -34.87
CA VAL A 573 4.56 -2.19 -34.26
C VAL A 573 5.01 -2.27 -32.80
N LEU A 574 4.41 -3.15 -32.00
CA LEU A 574 4.80 -3.33 -30.60
C LEU A 574 6.19 -3.95 -30.46
N LYS A 575 6.60 -4.84 -31.39
CA LYS A 575 7.98 -5.37 -31.41
C LYS A 575 9.02 -4.30 -31.71
N GLU A 576 8.70 -3.36 -32.58
CA GLU A 576 9.57 -2.24 -32.91
C GLU A 576 9.71 -1.29 -31.71
N TYR A 577 8.60 -0.81 -31.16
CA TYR A 577 8.62 0.16 -30.06
C TYR A 577 9.14 -0.40 -28.73
N LEU A 578 8.75 -1.63 -28.36
CA LEU A 578 9.18 -2.24 -27.10
C LEU A 578 10.55 -2.93 -27.20
N GLY A 579 11.03 -3.18 -28.42
CA GLY A 579 12.21 -3.97 -28.68
C GLY A 579 11.93 -5.47 -28.78
N LEU A 580 12.37 -6.07 -29.89
CA LEU A 580 12.15 -7.48 -30.20
C LEU A 580 12.64 -8.43 -29.08
N PRO A 581 13.81 -8.22 -28.43
CA PRO A 581 14.27 -9.12 -27.38
C PRO A 581 13.38 -9.12 -26.13
N LEU A 582 12.89 -7.95 -25.70
CA LEU A 582 11.93 -7.85 -24.60
C LEU A 582 10.60 -8.52 -24.95
N VAL A 583 10.06 -8.26 -26.14
CA VAL A 583 8.80 -8.89 -26.58
C VAL A 583 8.93 -10.41 -26.65
N LYS A 584 10.06 -10.93 -27.16
CA LYS A 584 10.35 -12.37 -27.16
C LYS A 584 10.41 -12.94 -25.74
N CYS A 585 11.01 -12.22 -24.79
CA CYS A 585 11.04 -12.62 -23.39
C CYS A 585 9.64 -12.70 -22.79
N ILE A 586 8.81 -11.67 -23.01
CA ILE A 586 7.43 -11.62 -22.54
C ILE A 586 6.65 -12.82 -23.10
N ILE A 587 6.71 -13.06 -24.41
CA ILE A 587 6.05 -14.21 -25.06
C ILE A 587 6.48 -15.53 -24.42
N GLY A 588 7.79 -15.77 -24.24
CA GLY A 588 8.29 -16.98 -23.62
C GLY A 588 7.76 -17.17 -22.19
N VAL A 589 7.74 -16.10 -21.38
CA VAL A 589 7.19 -16.13 -20.02
C VAL A 589 5.69 -16.43 -20.04
N ARG A 590 4.89 -15.78 -20.90
CA ARG A 590 3.45 -16.09 -21.04
C ARG A 590 3.21 -17.53 -21.47
N GLN A 591 4.02 -18.05 -22.39
CA GLN A 591 3.92 -19.45 -22.82
C GLN A 591 4.20 -20.42 -21.67
N SER A 592 5.19 -20.10 -20.82
CA SER A 592 5.47 -20.86 -19.60
C SER A 592 4.29 -20.83 -18.61
N GLU A 593 3.61 -19.70 -18.45
CA GLU A 593 2.38 -19.62 -17.62
C GLU A 593 1.27 -20.50 -18.19
N ILE A 594 1.04 -20.44 -19.51
CA ILE A 594 0.04 -21.25 -20.20
C ILE A 594 0.30 -22.74 -19.97
N GLU A 595 1.54 -23.20 -20.19
CA GLU A 595 1.95 -24.59 -19.99
C GLU A 595 1.71 -25.03 -18.54
N TYR A 596 2.18 -24.24 -17.57
CA TYR A 596 2.07 -24.57 -16.16
C TYR A 596 0.62 -24.70 -15.70
N TYR A 597 -0.24 -23.74 -16.03
CA TYR A 597 -1.63 -23.74 -15.57
C TYR A 597 -2.54 -24.71 -16.31
N LYS A 598 -2.16 -25.10 -17.53
CA LYS A 598 -2.84 -26.19 -18.23
C LYS A 598 -2.70 -27.51 -17.47
N GLU A 599 -1.55 -27.75 -16.84
CA GLU A 599 -1.26 -28.93 -16.03
C GLU A 599 -1.78 -28.79 -14.58
N ASN A 600 -1.91 -27.56 -14.07
CA ASN A 600 -2.21 -27.25 -12.67
C ASN A 600 -3.48 -26.40 -12.48
N LYS A 601 -4.62 -26.82 -13.02
CA LYS A 601 -5.85 -26.01 -13.17
C LYS A 601 -6.44 -25.37 -11.89
N ASN A 602 -6.10 -25.85 -10.69
CA ASN A 602 -6.65 -25.36 -9.42
C ASN A 602 -5.63 -24.61 -8.55
N THR A 603 -4.44 -24.26 -9.07
CA THR A 603 -3.36 -23.68 -8.26
C THR A 603 -3.36 -22.15 -8.24
N PHE A 604 -4.24 -21.46 -8.96
CA PHE A 604 -4.31 -19.99 -8.90
C PHE A 604 -4.54 -19.46 -7.49
N ALA A 605 -5.31 -20.16 -6.65
CA ALA A 605 -5.49 -19.78 -5.25
C ALA A 605 -4.17 -19.79 -4.45
N SER A 606 -3.17 -20.59 -4.86
CA SER A 606 -1.85 -20.60 -4.23
C SER A 606 -1.01 -19.36 -4.57
N LEU A 607 -1.36 -18.63 -5.65
CA LEU A 607 -0.73 -17.36 -6.00
C LEU A 607 -1.24 -16.18 -5.18
N ALA A 608 -2.29 -16.33 -4.38
CA ALA A 608 -2.87 -15.20 -3.64
C ALA A 608 -1.83 -14.52 -2.73
N GLY A 609 -0.84 -15.28 -2.22
CA GLY A 609 0.30 -14.73 -1.49
C GLY A 609 1.30 -13.96 -2.36
N SER A 610 1.44 -14.33 -3.64
CA SER A 610 2.48 -13.83 -4.55
C SER A 610 2.10 -12.52 -5.24
N TYR A 611 0.84 -12.41 -5.69
CA TYR A 611 0.35 -11.24 -6.43
C TYR A 611 -0.36 -10.21 -5.58
#